data_AF-A0A9R1DEV1-F1
#
_entry.id   AF-A0A9R1DEV1-F1
#
_cell.length_a   1.000
_cell.length_b   1.000
_cell.length_c   1.000
_cell.angle_alpha   90.00
_cell.angle_beta   90.00
_cell.angle_gamma   90.00
#
_symmetry.space_group_name_H-M   'P 1'
#
loop_
_entity.id
_entity.type
_entity.pdbx_description
1 polymer ?
#
loop_
_entity_poly.entity_id
_entity_poly.type
_entity_poly.pdbx_seq_one_letter_code
_entity_poly.pdbx_strand_id
1 'polypeptide(L)'
;MGDSSSASYIRMVHHLIEKCICFNLNKEGCMEALEKHAKINPVVTATVWKELEKENKEFFESYNRDRVERNIEAATMERIQKMLSDAAASKTSDDDEG
;
A
#
# COMPACT_ATOMS: atom_id res chain seq x y z
N MET A 1 13.08 -14.89 34.98
CA MET A 1 12.51 -15.30 33.68
C MET A 1 11.23 -14.50 33.46
N GLY A 2 11.35 -13.22 33.09
CA GLY A 2 10.22 -12.29 32.95
C GLY A 2 10.25 -11.48 31.66
N ASP A 3 11.08 -11.86 30.69
CA ASP A 3 11.58 -10.94 29.67
C ASP A 3 11.04 -11.29 28.26
N SER A 4 10.21 -12.33 28.14
CA SER A 4 9.93 -12.98 26.84
C SER A 4 8.67 -12.48 26.12
N SER A 5 7.73 -11.81 26.81
CA SER A 5 6.42 -11.48 26.21
C SER A 5 6.45 -10.22 25.34
N SER A 6 7.07 -9.13 25.80
CA SER A 6 7.08 -7.85 25.08
C SER A 6 7.99 -7.87 23.85
N ALA A 7 9.20 -8.41 23.98
CA ALA A 7 10.12 -8.54 22.84
C ALA A 7 9.57 -9.47 21.75
N SER A 8 8.92 -10.58 22.15
CA SER A 8 8.25 -11.48 21.20
C SER A 8 7.09 -10.78 20.49
N TYR A 9 6.27 -10.02 21.22
CA TYR A 9 5.18 -9.24 20.65
C TYR A 9 5.68 -8.19 19.64
N ILE A 10 6.72 -7.44 19.98
CA ILE A 10 7.31 -6.44 19.07
C ILE A 10 7.85 -7.11 17.81
N ARG A 11 8.54 -8.26 17.91
CA ARG A 11 9.01 -9.02 16.75
C ARG A 11 7.87 -9.50 15.86
N MET A 12 6.77 -9.97 16.45
CA MET A 12 5.57 -10.35 15.71
C MET A 12 4.97 -9.15 14.96
N VAL A 13 4.85 -7.99 15.61
CA VAL A 13 4.35 -6.76 14.99
C VAL A 13 5.28 -6.32 13.85
N HIS A 14 6.60 -6.35 14.05
CA HIS A 14 7.58 -6.03 13.03
C HIS A 14 7.42 -6.95 11.80
N HIS A 15 7.36 -8.26 11.98
CA HIS A 15 7.15 -9.21 10.89
C HIS A 15 5.84 -8.96 10.11
N LEU A 16 4.77 -8.56 10.81
CA LEU A 16 3.51 -8.21 10.16
C LEU A 16 3.62 -6.90 9.37
N ILE A 17 4.39 -5.93 9.86
CA ILE A 17 4.71 -4.70 9.13
C ILE A 17 5.51 -5.03 7.86
N GLU A 18 6.52 -5.89 7.92
CA GLU A 18 7.29 -6.33 6.75
C GLU A 18 6.37 -6.95 5.68
N LYS A 19 5.40 -7.78 6.10
CA LYS A 19 4.38 -8.30 5.19
C LYS A 19 3.52 -7.20 4.57
N CYS A 20 3.06 -6.23 5.36
CA CYS A 20 2.31 -5.07 4.84
C CYS A 20 3.12 -4.28 3.80
N ILE A 21 4.43 -4.14 4.02
CA ILE A 21 5.35 -3.47 3.08
C ILE A 21 5.40 -4.24 1.76
N CYS A 22 5.51 -5.58 1.79
CA CYS A 22 5.45 -6.43 0.60
C CYS A 22 4.12 -6.30 -0.18
N PHE A 23 3.01 -6.03 0.51
CA PHE A 23 1.72 -5.73 -0.12
C PHE A 23 1.58 -4.28 -0.59
N ASN A 24 2.65 -3.49 -0.53
CA ASN A 24 2.69 -2.09 -0.95
C ASN A 24 1.74 -1.17 -0.17
N LEU A 25 1.48 -1.51 1.10
CA LEU A 25 0.68 -0.68 1.97
C LEU A 25 1.50 0.51 2.50
N ASN A 26 0.89 1.69 2.50
CA ASN A 26 1.40 2.81 3.30
C ASN A 26 1.18 2.54 4.79
N LYS A 27 1.70 3.43 5.62
CA LYS A 27 1.58 3.35 7.07
C LYS A 27 0.14 3.24 7.55
N GLU A 28 -0.76 4.05 7.00
CA GLU A 28 -2.17 4.07 7.36
C GLU A 28 -2.84 2.75 6.99
N GLY A 29 -2.61 2.24 5.78
CA GLY A 29 -3.11 0.93 5.33
C GLY A 29 -2.54 -0.23 6.15
N CYS A 30 -1.29 -0.14 6.59
CA CYS A 30 -0.70 -1.10 7.52
C CYS A 30 -1.40 -1.06 8.89
N MET A 31 -1.65 0.13 9.44
CA MET A 31 -2.38 0.30 10.71
C MET A 31 -3.77 -0.31 10.64
N GLU A 32 -4.55 0.01 9.60
CA GLU A 32 -5.90 -0.52 9.39
C GLU A 32 -5.89 -2.04 9.18
N ALA A 33 -4.95 -2.57 8.39
CA ALA A 33 -4.85 -4.00 8.13
C ALA A 33 -4.52 -4.78 9.40
N LEU A 34 -3.56 -4.32 10.21
CA LEU A 34 -3.17 -5.00 11.44
C LEU A 34 -4.22 -4.87 12.54
N GLU A 35 -4.93 -3.76 12.61
CA GLU A 35 -6.08 -3.61 13.51
C GLU A 35 -7.19 -4.60 13.14
N LYS A 36 -7.62 -4.61 11.88
CA LYS A 36 -8.74 -5.42 11.42
C LYS A 36 -8.44 -6.93 11.42
N HIS A 37 -7.25 -7.32 10.98
CA HIS A 37 -6.92 -8.73 10.73
C HIS A 37 -6.12 -9.38 11.87
N ALA A 38 -5.36 -8.61 12.65
CA ALA A 38 -4.53 -9.11 13.73
C ALA A 38 -4.90 -8.56 15.12
N LYS A 39 -5.90 -7.67 15.21
CA LYS A 39 -6.35 -7.02 16.46
C LYS A 39 -5.21 -6.30 17.20
N ILE A 40 -4.25 -5.75 16.45
CA ILE A 40 -3.15 -4.95 16.99
C ILE A 40 -3.62 -3.50 17.10
N ASN A 41 -3.34 -2.85 18.24
CA ASN A 41 -3.68 -1.44 18.41
C ASN A 41 -2.91 -0.58 17.38
N PRO A 42 -3.58 0.28 16.60
CA PRO A 42 -2.94 1.14 15.60
C PRO A 42 -1.76 1.95 16.14
N VAL A 43 -1.79 2.37 17.40
CA VAL A 43 -0.71 3.13 18.06
C VAL A 43 0.57 2.30 18.17
N VAL A 44 0.46 0.99 18.43
CA VAL A 44 1.61 0.08 18.46
C VAL A 44 2.21 -0.03 17.06
N THR A 45 1.39 -0.31 16.05
CA THR A 45 1.84 -0.40 14.66
C THR A 45 2.51 0.90 14.21
N ALA A 46 1.89 2.05 14.50
CA ALA A 46 2.42 3.36 14.15
C ALA A 46 3.78 3.63 14.82
N THR A 47 3.96 3.17 16.06
CA THR A 47 5.21 3.36 16.82
C THR A 47 6.32 2.49 16.25
N VAL A 48 6.07 1.20 16.05
CA VAL A 48 7.06 0.27 15.47
C VAL A 48 7.43 0.71 14.05
N TRP A 49 6.45 1.09 13.23
CA TRP A 49 6.70 1.61 11.88
C TRP A 49 7.59 2.85 11.87
N LYS A 50 7.37 3.82 12.78
CA LYS A 50 8.21 5.03 12.88
C LYS A 50 9.67 4.70 13.23
N GLU A 51 9.88 3.76 14.15
CA GLU A 51 11.24 3.33 14.49
C GLU A 51 11.90 2.60 13.31
N LEU A 52 11.14 1.78 12.56
CA LEU A 52 11.67 1.14 11.34
C LEU A 52 12.04 2.16 10.26
N GLU A 53 11.20 3.17 10.03
CA GLU A 53 11.50 4.28 9.12
C GLU A 53 12.76 5.03 9.52
N LYS A 54 12.94 5.26 10.82
CA LYS A 54 14.09 5.99 11.37
C LYS A 54 15.39 5.20 11.22
N GLU A 55 15.37 3.89 11.45
CA GLU A 55 16.55 3.01 11.34
C GLU A 55 16.86 2.63 9.88
N ASN A 56 15.86 2.63 8.98
CA ASN A 56 15.99 2.16 7.59
C ASN A 56 15.58 3.25 6.57
N LYS A 57 16.05 4.48 6.76
CA LYS A 57 15.59 5.66 6.01
C LYS A 57 15.62 5.48 4.49
N GLU A 58 16.76 5.06 3.95
CA GLU A 58 16.95 4.91 2.50
C GLU A 58 15.97 3.90 1.89
N PHE A 59 15.69 2.81 2.61
CA PHE A 59 14.70 1.81 2.20
C PHE A 59 13.30 2.42 2.14
N PHE A 60 12.86 3.10 3.20
CA PHE A 60 11.51 3.68 3.25
C PHE A 60 11.34 4.84 2.27
N GLU A 61 12.39 5.62 2.00
CA GLU A 61 12.39 6.63 0.95
C GLU A 61 12.19 6.03 -0.44
N SER A 62 12.96 4.99 -0.80
CA SER A 62 12.77 4.29 -2.08
C SER A 62 11.39 3.66 -2.16
N TYR A 63 11.00 2.92 -1.13
CA TYR A 63 9.70 2.27 -1.05
C TYR A 63 8.53 3.24 -1.24
N ASN A 64 8.59 4.42 -0.61
CA ASN A 64 7.56 5.44 -0.76
C ASN A 64 7.53 6.02 -2.18
N ARG A 65 8.69 6.26 -2.81
CA ARG A 65 8.75 6.71 -4.21
C ARG A 65 8.16 5.67 -5.15
N ASP A 66 8.63 4.43 -5.07
CA ASP A 66 8.21 3.33 -5.94
C ASP A 66 6.71 3.02 -5.79
N ARG A 67 6.15 3.19 -4.59
CA ARG A 67 4.71 3.05 -4.35
C ARG A 67 3.92 4.19 -5.00
N VAL A 68 4.39 5.44 -4.88
CA VAL A 68 3.73 6.60 -5.49
C VAL A 68 3.77 6.51 -7.01
N GLU A 69 4.91 6.14 -7.59
CA GLU A 69 5.07 5.97 -9.03
C GLU A 69 4.09 4.94 -9.58
N ARG A 70 4.02 3.75 -8.98
CA ARG A 70 3.06 2.72 -9.39
C ARG A 70 1.61 3.17 -9.28
N ASN A 71 1.26 3.96 -8.26
CA ASN A 71 -0.10 4.51 -8.14
C ASN A 71 -0.40 5.51 -9.26
N ILE A 72 0.58 6.34 -9.66
CA ILE A 72 0.45 7.27 -10.79
C ILE A 72 0.32 6.51 -12.10
N GLU A 73 1.15 5.49 -12.32
CA GLU A 73 1.11 4.62 -13.50
C GLU A 73 -0.25 3.92 -13.62
N ALA A 74 -0.73 3.31 -12.53
CA ALA A 74 -2.03 2.66 -12.50
C ALA A 74 -3.18 3.63 -12.82
N ALA A 75 -3.18 4.82 -12.21
CA ALA A 75 -4.19 5.85 -12.47
C ALA A 75 -4.11 6.41 -13.91
N THR A 76 -2.91 6.47 -14.49
CA THR A 76 -2.71 6.92 -15.87
C THR A 76 -3.19 5.88 -16.86
N MET A 77 -2.87 4.60 -16.61
CA MET A 77 -3.32 3.47 -17.42
C MET A 77 -4.85 3.38 -17.43
N GLU A 78 -5.49 3.53 -16.26
CA GLU A 78 -6.95 3.56 -16.15
C GLU A 78 -7.57 4.69 -17.00
N ARG A 79 -6.96 5.87 -16.96
CA ARG A 79 -7.41 7.04 -17.74
C ARG A 79 -7.28 6.82 -19.25
N ILE A 80 -6.15 6.26 -19.69
CA ILE A 80 -5.91 5.90 -21.10
C ILE A 80 -6.93 4.85 -21.56
N GLN A 81 -7.12 3.80 -20.77
CA GLN A 81 -8.10 2.75 -21.08
C GLN A 81 -9.51 3.32 -21.25
N LYS A 82 -9.93 4.23 -20.35
CA LYS A 82 -11.22 4.91 -20.47
C LYS A 82 -11.34 5.72 -21.76
N MET A 83 -10.34 6.54 -22.09
CA MET A 83 -10.36 7.33 -23.33
C MET A 83 -10.44 6.46 -24.59
N LEU A 84 -9.75 5.32 -24.60
CA LEU A 84 -9.80 4.37 -25.72
C LEU A 84 -11.19 3.72 -25.85
N SER A 85 -11.84 3.36 -24.73
CA SER A 85 -13.21 2.85 -24.73
C SER A 85 -14.23 3.88 -25.21
N ASP A 86 -14.12 5.13 -24.75
CA ASP A 86 -15.02 6.22 -25.16
C ASP A 86 -14.87 6.54 -26.66
N ALA A 87 -13.63 6.56 -27.17
CA ALA A 87 -13.35 6.79 -28.60
C ALA A 87 -13.80 5.62 -29.50
N ALA A 88 -13.81 4.39 -28.98
CA ALA A 88 -14.36 3.24 -29.71
C ALA A 88 -15.89 3.32 -29.79
N ALA A 89 -16.56 3.74 -28.71
CA ALA A 89 -18.01 3.91 -28.68
C ALA A 89 -18.51 5.02 -29.62
N SER A 90 -17.72 6.07 -29.85
CA SER A 90 -18.09 7.15 -30.78
C SER A 90 -17.97 6.79 -32.26
N LYS A 91 -17.29 5.70 -32.63
CA LYS A 91 -17.10 5.29 -34.04
C LYS A 91 -18.18 4.36 -34.57
N THR A 92 -19.05 3.81 -33.71
CA THR A 92 -20.06 2.82 -34.11
C THR A 92 -21.39 3.42 -34.53
N SER A 93 -21.52 4.75 -34.51
CA SER A 93 -22.77 5.47 -34.80
C SER A 93 -22.85 6.11 -36.19
N ASP A 94 -21.80 6.01 -37.02
CA ASP A 94 -21.73 6.72 -38.31
C ASP A 94 -21.88 5.80 -39.56
N ASP A 95 -22.17 4.50 -39.40
CA ASP A 95 -22.24 3.52 -40.51
C ASP A 95 -23.67 2.97 -40.82
N ASP A 96 -24.75 3.66 -40.45
CA ASP A 96 -26.13 3.28 -40.79
C ASP A 96 -26.90 4.41 -41.51
N GLU A 97 -26.43 4.86 -42.68
CA GLU A 97 -27.29 5.41 -43.75
C GLU A 97 -26.64 5.15 -45.12
N GLY A 98 -27.25 4.26 -45.91
CA GLY A 98 -26.86 3.96 -47.30
C GLY A 98 -27.67 2.85 -47.95
#